data_AF-A0A927MNG0-F1
#
_entry.id   AF-A0A927MNG0-F1
#
_cell.length_a   1.000
_cell.length_b   1.000
_cell.length_c   1.000
_cell.angle_alpha   90.00
_cell.angle_beta   90.00
_cell.angle_gamma   90.00
#
_symmetry.space_group_name_H-M   'P 1'
#
loop_
_entity.id
_entity.type
_entity.pdbx_description
1 polymer ?
#
loop_
_entity_poly.entity_id
_entity_poly.type
_entity_poly.pdbx_seq_one_letter_code
_entity_poly.pdbx_strand_id
1 'polypeptide(L)' 'MTPSSAATTSTAHVAAVREYLDAGYDEVYVNQIGPRQQDFFDFYGKEVLPRLRQG' A
#
# COMPACT_ATOMS: atom_id res chain seq x y z
N MET A 1 -4.47 2.81 -21.89
CA MET A 1 -4.60 2.44 -20.47
C MET A 1 -4.06 3.60 -19.66
N THR A 2 -4.92 4.53 -19.26
CA THR A 2 -4.55 5.66 -18.38
C THR A 2 -4.15 5.10 -17.02
N PRO A 3 -3.01 5.50 -16.42
CA PRO A 3 -2.74 5.14 -15.03
C PRO A 3 -3.83 5.80 -14.19
N SER A 4 -4.66 4.99 -13.55
CA SER A 4 -5.71 5.48 -12.67
C SER A 4 -5.05 6.29 -11.55
N SER A 5 -5.49 7.53 -11.36
CA SER A 5 -5.07 8.38 -10.24
C SER A 5 -5.42 7.79 -8.86
N ALA A 6 -6.08 6.62 -8.83
CA ALA A 6 -6.40 5.89 -7.61
C ALA A 6 -5.16 5.38 -6.88
N ALA A 7 -4.04 5.07 -7.54
CA ALA A 7 -2.85 4.44 -6.91
C ALA A 7 -2.11 5.31 -5.88
N THR A 8 -2.59 6.51 -5.56
CA THR A 8 -1.91 7.47 -4.64
C THR A 8 -2.64 7.63 -3.31
N THR A 9 -3.79 6.98 -3.12
CA THR A 9 -4.57 7.07 -1.87
C THR A 9 -4.33 5.87 -0.95
N SER A 10 -4.47 6.06 0.36
CA SER A 10 -4.28 4.98 1.34
C SER A 10 -5.24 3.82 1.10
N THR A 11 -6.47 4.11 0.67
CA THR A 11 -7.47 3.09 0.34
C THR A 11 -7.05 2.21 -0.84
N ALA A 12 -6.45 2.80 -1.88
CA ALA A 12 -5.97 2.03 -3.02
C ALA A 12 -4.76 1.18 -2.67
N HIS A 13 -3.83 1.69 -1.86
CA HIS A 13 -2.71 0.90 -1.34
C HIS A 13 -3.18 -0.28 -0.49
N VAL A 14 -4.17 -0.07 0.38
CA VAL A 14 -4.76 -1.17 1.19
C VAL A 14 -5.43 -2.21 0.30
N ALA A 15 -6.23 -1.78 -0.68
CA ALA A 15 -6.90 -2.70 -1.60
C ALA A 15 -5.89 -3.54 -2.39
N ALA A 16 -4.87 -2.90 -2.96
CA ALA A 16 -3.83 -3.59 -3.71
C ALA A 16 -3.07 -4.61 -2.86
N VAL A 17 -2.71 -4.28 -1.61
CA VAL A 17 -2.03 -5.24 -0.72
C VAL A 17 -2.96 -6.40 -0.35
N ARG A 18 -4.25 -6.13 -0.08
CA ARG A 18 -5.23 -7.17 0.26
C ARG A 18 -5.43 -8.18 -0.85
N GLU A 19 -5.39 -7.78 -2.12
CA GLU A 19 -5.48 -8.74 -3.23
C GLU A 19 -4.39 -9.82 -3.16
N TYR A 20 -3.18 -9.49 -2.69
CA TYR A 20 -2.12 -10.48 -2.47
C TYR A 20 -2.35 -11.31 -1.20
N LEU A 21 -2.80 -10.70 -0.11
CA LEU A 21 -3.10 -11.44 1.12
C LEU A 21 -4.24 -12.45 0.88
N ASP A 22 -5.28 -12.06 0.16
CA ASP A 22 -6.41 -12.91 -0.21
C ASP A 22 -5.99 -14.05 -1.15
N ALA A 23 -4.92 -13.85 -1.93
CA ALA A 23 -4.30 -14.89 -2.75
C ALA A 23 -3.40 -15.85 -1.94
N GLY A 24 -3.25 -15.63 -0.63
CA GLY A 24 -2.50 -16.51 0.29
C GLY A 24 -1.00 -16.19 0.39
N TYR A 25 -0.57 -14.99 0.00
CA TYR A 25 0.81 -14.54 0.23
C TYR A 25 0.97 -14.04 1.67
N ASP A 26 2.03 -14.49 2.35
CA ASP A 26 2.35 -14.07 3.72
C ASP A 26 3.22 -12.80 3.78
N GLU A 27 3.94 -12.49 2.70
CA GLU A 27 4.84 -11.34 2.62
C GLU A 27 4.64 -10.55 1.32
N VAL A 28 4.48 -9.23 1.46
CA VAL A 28 4.32 -8.30 0.32
C VAL A 28 5.37 -7.20 0.40
N TYR A 29 6.21 -7.10 -0.62
CA TYR A 29 7.28 -6.11 -0.72
C TYR A 29 6.86 -4.94 -1.60
N VAL A 30 6.88 -3.73 -1.05
CA VAL A 30 6.59 -2.49 -1.78
C VAL A 30 7.90 -1.83 -2.17
N ASN A 31 8.16 -1.76 -3.48
CA ASN A 31 9.38 -1.19 -4.05
C ASN A 31 9.08 0.06 -4.88
N GLN A 32 10.12 0.76 -5.34
CA GLN A 32 10.00 1.94 -6.21
C GLN A 32 9.14 3.07 -5.60
N ILE A 33 9.33 3.32 -4.30
CA ILE A 33 8.56 4.30 -3.50
C ILE A 33 8.89 5.78 -3.81
N GLY A 34 9.72 6.01 -4.83
CA GLY A 34 10.17 7.33 -5.23
C GLY A 34 11.22 7.94 -4.29
N PRO A 35 11.63 9.19 -4.56
CA PRO A 35 12.74 9.84 -3.84
C PRO A 35 12.35 10.31 -2.42
N ARG A 36 11.05 10.50 -2.14
CA ARG A 36 10.55 10.96 -0.84
C ARG A 36 10.27 9.78 0.09
N GLN A 37 11.34 9.09 0.48
CA GLN A 37 11.21 7.85 1.25
C GLN A 37 10.62 8.07 2.64
N GLN A 38 11.05 9.13 3.35
CA GLN A 38 10.52 9.42 4.69
C GLN A 38 9.01 9.67 4.66
N ASP A 39 8.54 10.49 3.72
CA ASP A 39 7.11 10.77 3.54
C ASP A 39 6.32 9.50 3.23
N PHE A 40 6.90 8.60 2.42
CA PHE A 40 6.30 7.30 2.15
C PHE A 40 6.15 6.47 3.43
N PHE A 41 7.21 6.35 4.24
CA PHE A 41 7.14 5.57 5.48
C PHE A 41 6.17 6.18 6.50
N ASP A 42 6.15 7.51 6.63
CA ASP A 42 5.20 8.23 7.46
C ASP A 42 3.76 7.95 7.03
N PHE A 43 3.48 8.06 5.73
CA PHE A 43 2.18 7.75 5.15
C PHE A 43 1.79 6.28 5.34
N TYR A 44 2.68 5.34 5.01
CA TYR A 44 2.39 3.91 5.15
C TYR A 44 2.13 3.52 6.60
N GLY A 45 2.94 4.05 7.53
CA GLY A 45 2.81 3.79 8.96
C GLY A 45 1.53 4.36 9.58
N LYS A 46 1.12 5.57 9.18
CA LYS A 46 -0.07 6.24 9.71
C LYS A 46 -1.35 5.80 9.04
N GLU A 47 -1.32 5.57 7.73
CA GLU A 47 -2.52 5.39 6.92
C GLU A 47 -2.70 3.97 6.35
N VAL A 48 -1.64 3.23 6.04
CA VAL A 48 -1.80 1.94 5.34
C VAL A 48 -1.74 0.76 6.31
N LEU A 49 -0.63 0.62 7.05
CA LEU A 49 -0.38 -0.52 7.94
C LEU A 49 -1.46 -0.73 9.00
N PRO A 50 -2.01 0.30 9.67
CA PRO A 50 -3.06 0.08 10.67
C PRO A 50 -4.31 -0.60 10.08
N ARG A 51 -4.69 -0.25 8.84
CA ARG A 51 -5.86 -0.80 8.15
C ARG A 51 -5.64 -2.24 7.65
N LEU A 52 -4.39 -2.63 7.43
CA LEU A 52 -4.01 -4.01 7.09
C LEU A 52 -3.96 -4.93 8.32
N ARG A 53 -3.63 -4.40 9.51
CA ARG A 53 -3.55 -5.16 10.77
C ARG A 53 -4.89 -5.34 11.48
N GLN A 54 -5.92 -4.62 11.07
CA GLN A 54 -7.25 -4.64 11.69
C GLN A 54 -8.22 -5.65 11.04
N GLY A 55 -7.76 -6.43 10.07
CA GLY A 55 -8.47 -7.59 9.51
C GLY A 55 -7.86 -8.87 10.02
#